data_AF-A0A942YKA2-F1
#
_entry.id   AF-A0A942YKA2-F1
#
_cell.length_a   1.000
_cell.length_b   1.000
_cell.length_c   1.000
_cell.angle_alpha   90.00
_cell.angle_beta   90.00
_cell.angle_gamma   90.00
#
_symmetry.space_group_name_H-M   'P 1'
#
loop_
_entity.id
_entity.type
_entity.pdbx_description
1 polymer ?
#
loop_
_entity_poly.entity_id
_entity_poly.type
_entity_poly.pdbx_seq_one_letter_code
_entity_poly.pdbx_strand_id
1 'polypeptide(L)'
;MALRLTPDEWHTRLYGQDIDEMDHEKRHDLVESMLWEVAARVLVLGVDVILDFGCWMRSQRDDMRMRAKQLGVDFKMHFLDASEEILFARLSERNAQSPEGAFRITESKLKEYMLFFEPQFPELYV
;
A
#
# COMPACT_ATOMS: atom_id res chain seq x y z
N MET A 1 12.31 3.29 16.57
CA MET A 1 12.66 3.87 15.25
C MET A 1 12.21 2.87 14.22
N ALA A 2 11.52 3.28 13.16
CA ALA A 2 10.99 2.34 12.16
C ALA A 2 11.42 2.77 10.74
N LEU A 3 11.67 1.80 9.88
CA LEU A 3 11.89 2.02 8.44
C LEU A 3 10.54 2.01 7.71
N ARG A 4 10.16 3.10 7.05
CA ARG A 4 8.98 3.14 6.18
C ARG A 4 9.37 2.76 4.75
N LEU A 5 8.60 1.88 4.14
CA LEU A 5 8.73 1.45 2.76
C LEU A 5 7.38 1.64 2.05
N THR A 6 7.38 2.32 0.90
CA THR A 6 6.19 2.55 0.07
C THR A 6 6.50 2.23 -1.39
N PRO A 7 5.59 1.56 -2.12
CA PRO A 7 5.78 1.28 -3.53
C PRO A 7 5.71 2.55 -4.38
N ASP A 8 4.89 3.54 -4.01
CA ASP A 8 4.64 4.75 -4.79
C ASP A 8 5.92 5.50 -5.19
N GLU A 9 6.82 5.73 -4.22
CA GLU A 9 8.09 6.44 -4.45
C GLU A 9 9.03 5.67 -5.38
N TRP A 10 9.05 4.35 -5.27
CA TRP A 10 9.92 3.49 -6.07
C TRP A 10 9.37 3.32 -7.47
N HIS A 11 8.06 3.10 -7.57
CA HIS A 11 7.36 2.90 -8.83
C HIS A 11 7.42 4.15 -9.69
N THR A 12 7.05 5.31 -9.12
CA THR A 12 7.11 6.59 -9.85
C THR A 12 8.53 6.91 -10.33
N ARG A 13 9.56 6.54 -9.57
CA ARG A 13 10.96 6.73 -9.96
C ARG A 13 11.43 5.79 -11.08
N LEU A 14 10.95 4.54 -11.09
CA LEU A 14 11.37 3.52 -12.06
C LEU A 14 10.58 3.59 -13.37
N TYR A 15 9.28 3.89 -13.28
CA TYR A 15 8.33 3.76 -14.40
C TYR A 15 7.53 5.03 -14.68
N GLY A 16 7.62 6.06 -13.84
CA GLY A 16 6.87 7.30 -14.02
C GLY A 16 5.39 7.17 -13.66
N GLN A 17 4.55 7.93 -14.34
CA GLN A 17 3.09 7.97 -14.13
C GLN A 17 2.40 6.93 -15.03
N ASP A 18 2.66 5.65 -14.81
CA ASP A 18 2.25 4.55 -15.70
C ASP A 18 0.94 3.87 -15.29
N ILE A 19 0.11 4.49 -14.44
CA ILE A 19 -1.10 3.86 -13.88
C ILE A 19 -2.10 3.29 -14.90
N ASP A 20 -2.12 3.86 -16.11
CA ASP A 20 -2.98 3.42 -17.21
C ASP A 20 -2.26 2.47 -18.19
N GLU A 21 -0.99 2.13 -17.93
CA GLU A 21 -0.24 1.17 -18.74
C GLU A 21 -0.62 -0.28 -18.38
N MET A 22 -0.64 -1.14 -19.40
CA MET A 22 -0.98 -2.56 -19.26
C MET A 22 -0.04 -3.31 -18.29
N ASP A 23 1.22 -2.89 -18.19
CA ASP A 23 2.22 -3.52 -17.32
C ASP A 23 2.23 -2.94 -15.89
N HIS A 24 1.40 -1.94 -15.58
CA HIS A 24 1.42 -1.22 -14.30
C HIS A 24 1.33 -2.18 -13.11
N GLU A 25 0.30 -3.04 -13.08
CA GLU A 25 0.06 -3.98 -11.97
C GLU A 25 1.25 -4.91 -11.76
N LYS A 26 1.79 -5.47 -12.86
CA LYS A 26 2.97 -6.36 -12.80
C LYS A 26 4.22 -5.64 -12.26
N ARG A 27 4.42 -4.38 -12.63
CA ARG A 27 5.54 -3.56 -12.14
C ARG A 27 5.35 -3.18 -10.67
N HIS A 28 4.12 -2.85 -10.29
CA HIS A 28 3.77 -2.52 -8.91
C HIS A 28 3.98 -3.73 -7.98
N ASP A 29 3.50 -4.91 -8.38
CA ASP A 29 3.72 -6.18 -7.66
C ASP A 29 5.21 -6.51 -7.51
N LEU A 30 6.02 -6.24 -8.54
CA LEU A 30 7.46 -6.43 -8.48
C LEU A 30 8.11 -5.48 -7.46
N VAL A 31 7.68 -4.21 -7.44
CA VAL A 31 8.16 -3.22 -6.45
C VAL A 31 7.77 -3.63 -5.04
N GLU A 32 6.51 -3.99 -4.78
CA GLU A 32 6.07 -4.48 -3.47
C GLU A 32 6.86 -5.73 -3.04
N SER A 33 7.12 -6.66 -3.96
CA SER A 33 7.92 -7.85 -3.67
C SER A 33 9.36 -7.50 -3.28
N MET A 34 10.01 -6.57 -3.99
CA MET A 34 11.37 -6.13 -3.64
C MET A 34 11.39 -5.41 -2.29
N LEU A 35 10.42 -4.54 -2.02
CA LEU A 35 10.30 -3.84 -0.75
C LEU A 35 10.06 -4.81 0.42
N TRP A 36 9.28 -5.87 0.19
CA TRP A 36 9.12 -6.94 1.17
C TRP A 36 10.43 -7.67 1.48
N GLU A 37 11.25 -7.97 0.48
CA GLU A 37 12.56 -8.61 0.71
C GLU A 37 13.48 -7.74 1.58
N VAL A 38 13.47 -6.42 1.36
CA VAL A 38 14.19 -5.45 2.19
C VAL A 38 13.61 -5.46 3.62
N ALA A 39 12.29 -5.37 3.75
CA ALA A 39 11.59 -5.40 5.03
C ALA A 39 11.96 -6.64 5.86
N ALA A 40 11.91 -7.83 5.25
CA ALA A 40 12.23 -9.09 5.92
C ALA A 40 13.65 -9.09 6.49
N ARG A 41 14.64 -8.57 5.73
CA ARG A 41 16.02 -8.46 6.21
C ARG A 41 16.15 -7.48 7.38
N VAL A 42 15.45 -6.35 7.33
CA VAL A 42 15.45 -5.33 8.37
C VAL A 42 14.78 -5.83 9.66
N LEU A 43 13.68 -6.57 9.52
CA LEU A 43 12.99 -7.22 10.64
C LEU A 43 13.88 -8.26 11.34
N VAL A 44 14.65 -9.07 10.59
CA VAL A 44 15.62 -10.02 11.16
C VAL A 44 16.73 -9.32 11.95
N LEU A 45 17.04 -8.05 11.63
CA LEU A 45 17.99 -7.23 12.37
C LEU A 45 17.36 -6.56 13.62
N GLY A 46 16.10 -6.83 13.92
CA GLY A 46 15.39 -6.30 15.09
C GLY A 46 14.91 -4.85 14.94
N VAL A 47 14.75 -4.37 13.72
CA VAL A 47 14.25 -3.01 13.43
C VAL A 47 12.80 -3.07 12.93
N ASP A 48 11.94 -2.23 13.50
CA ASP A 48 10.55 -2.12 13.09
C ASP A 48 10.42 -1.63 11.63
N VAL A 49 9.45 -2.16 10.90
CA VAL A 49 9.15 -1.76 9.52
C VAL A 49 7.69 -1.32 9.41
N ILE A 50 7.46 -0.22 8.69
CA ILE A 50 6.14 0.22 8.26
C ILE A 50 6.04 -0.03 6.75
N LEU A 51 5.18 -0.96 6.36
CA LEU A 51 4.81 -1.18 4.96
C LEU A 51 3.60 -0.32 4.64
N ASP A 52 3.84 0.74 3.87
CA ASP A 52 2.83 1.70 3.42
C ASP A 52 2.28 1.22 2.06
N PHE A 53 1.62 0.06 2.08
CA PHE A 53 1.10 -0.66 0.92
C PHE A 53 -0.43 -0.55 0.86
N GLY A 54 -1.01 -0.67 -0.34
CA GLY A 54 -2.45 -0.49 -0.54
C GLY A 54 -3.34 -1.57 0.12
N CYS A 55 -2.91 -2.84 0.13
CA CYS A 55 -3.57 -3.97 0.82
C CYS A 55 -5.11 -3.99 0.72
N TRP A 56 -5.64 -3.75 -0.48
CA TRP A 56 -7.07 -3.54 -0.78
C TRP A 56 -7.96 -4.74 -0.43
N MET A 57 -7.47 -5.96 -0.69
CA MET A 57 -8.22 -7.20 -0.48
C MET A 57 -7.86 -7.87 0.84
N ARG A 58 -8.79 -8.67 1.38
CA ARG A 58 -8.54 -9.48 2.58
C ARG A 58 -7.37 -10.44 2.39
N SER A 59 -7.27 -11.05 1.21
CA SER A 59 -6.20 -11.99 0.86
C SER A 59 -4.80 -11.36 0.98
N GLN A 60 -4.63 -10.11 0.55
CA GLN A 60 -3.35 -9.39 0.66
C GLN A 60 -2.96 -9.14 2.12
N ARG A 61 -3.94 -8.79 2.97
CA ARG A 61 -3.72 -8.62 4.41
C ARG A 61 -3.39 -9.95 5.10
N ASP A 62 -4.06 -11.02 4.71
CA ASP A 62 -3.80 -12.36 5.22
C ASP A 62 -2.40 -12.86 4.85
N ASP A 63 -1.95 -12.57 3.63
CA ASP A 63 -0.58 -12.83 3.18
C ASP A 63 0.45 -12.07 4.05
N MET A 64 0.27 -10.77 4.26
CA MET A 64 1.17 -9.99 5.13
C MET A 64 1.23 -10.54 6.57
N ARG A 65 0.08 -10.92 7.14
CA ARG A 65 0.02 -11.55 8.47
C ARG A 65 0.77 -12.90 8.48
N MET A 66 0.62 -13.70 7.42
CA MET A 66 1.31 -14.99 7.29
C MET A 66 2.82 -14.81 7.19
N ARG A 67 3.29 -13.85 6.39
CA ARG A 67 4.70 -13.53 6.23
C ARG A 67 5.36 -13.07 7.53
N ALA A 68 4.68 -12.20 8.29
CA ALA A 68 5.15 -11.79 9.61
C ALA A 68 5.24 -12.98 10.59
N LYS A 69 4.20 -13.85 10.60
CA LYS A 69 4.20 -15.08 11.40
C LYS A 69 5.35 -16.01 11.04
N GLN A 70 5.69 -16.16 9.76
CA GLN A 70 6.81 -16.99 9.31
C GLN A 70 8.17 -16.46 9.77
N LEU A 71 8.30 -15.13 9.90
CA LEU A 71 9.51 -14.49 10.45
C LEU A 71 9.52 -14.48 11.98
N GLY A 72 8.43 -14.88 12.65
CA GLY A 72 8.32 -14.85 14.10
C GLY A 72 8.27 -13.44 14.67
N VAL A 73 7.81 -12.45 13.89
CA VAL A 73 7.68 -11.04 14.31
C VAL A 73 6.22 -10.68 14.56
N ASP A 74 6.01 -9.66 15.40
CA ASP A 74 4.67 -9.10 15.64
C ASP A 74 4.12 -8.43 14.37
N PHE A 75 2.80 -8.51 14.20
CA PHE A 75 2.09 -7.90 13.09
C PHE A 75 0.97 -6.99 13.59
N LYS A 76 0.93 -5.76 13.08
CA LYS A 76 -0.13 -4.80 13.35
C LYS A 76 -0.60 -4.16 12.05
N MET A 77 -1.91 -4.21 11.82
CA MET A 77 -2.55 -3.55 10.71
C MET A 77 -3.16 -2.22 11.16
N HIS A 78 -2.93 -1.17 10.38
CA HIS A 78 -3.54 0.15 10.59
C HIS A 78 -4.56 0.40 9.48
N PHE A 79 -5.84 0.27 9.80
CA PHE A 79 -6.92 0.58 8.87
C PHE A 79 -7.26 2.08 8.92
N LEU A 80 -7.14 2.75 7.78
CA LEU A 80 -7.49 4.16 7.64
C LEU A 80 -8.89 4.29 7.04
N ASP A 81 -9.88 4.43 7.90
CA ASP A 81 -11.28 4.61 7.48
C ASP A 81 -11.52 6.06 7.03
N ALA A 82 -12.05 6.21 5.83
CA ALA A 82 -12.43 7.50 5.26
C ALA A 82 -13.65 7.32 4.36
N SER A 83 -14.60 8.25 4.44
CA SER A 83 -15.74 8.25 3.53
C SER A 83 -15.29 8.49 2.09
N GLU A 84 -16.09 8.01 1.14
CA GLU A 84 -15.91 8.26 -0.30
C GLU A 84 -15.74 9.76 -0.59
N GLU A 85 -16.57 10.61 0.03
CA GLU A 85 -16.49 12.07 -0.07
C GLU A 85 -15.11 12.62 0.33
N ILE A 86 -14.56 12.15 1.46
CA ILE A 86 -13.24 12.57 1.93
C ILE A 86 -12.14 12.08 0.97
N LEU A 87 -12.25 10.86 0.44
CA LEU A 87 -11.28 10.31 -0.49
C LEU A 87 -11.24 11.13 -1.79
N PHE A 88 -12.40 11.50 -2.36
CA PHE A 88 -12.45 12.34 -3.55
C PHE A 88 -11.93 13.76 -3.30
N ALA A 89 -12.26 14.36 -2.15
CA ALA A 89 -11.75 15.68 -1.78
C ALA A 89 -10.21 15.68 -1.69
N ARG A 90 -9.64 14.70 -0.97
CA ARG A 90 -8.17 14.53 -0.85
C ARG A 90 -7.51 14.23 -2.18
N LEU A 91 -8.14 13.41 -3.03
CA LEU A 91 -7.62 13.09 -4.35
C LEU A 91 -7.51 14.35 -5.22
N SER A 92 -8.57 15.17 -5.24
CA SER A 92 -8.61 16.43 -5.99
C SER A 92 -7.50 17.37 -5.54
N GLU A 93 -7.35 17.57 -4.23
CA GLU A 93 -6.28 18.40 -3.66
C GLU A 93 -4.89 17.87 -4.00
N ARG A 94 -4.65 16.56 -3.82
CA ARG A 94 -3.36 15.92 -4.12
C ARG A 94 -2.99 16.07 -5.60
N ASN A 95 -3.93 15.83 -6.51
CA ASN A 95 -3.69 15.97 -7.94
C ASN A 95 -3.38 17.42 -8.33
N ALA A 96 -4.03 18.40 -7.68
CA ALA A 96 -3.75 19.82 -7.92
C ALA A 96 -2.35 20.23 -7.43
N GLN A 97 -1.88 19.67 -6.31
CA GLN A 97 -0.54 19.94 -5.78
C GLN A 97 0.56 19.19 -6.54
N SER A 98 0.25 18.04 -7.15
CA SER A 98 1.20 17.18 -7.87
C SER A 98 2.51 16.95 -7.10
N PRO A 99 2.45 16.45 -5.85
CA PRO A 99 3.66 16.22 -5.05
C PRO A 99 4.55 15.15 -5.70
N GLU A 100 5.87 15.32 -5.55
CA GLU A 100 6.84 14.34 -6.02
C GLU A 100 6.60 12.98 -5.34
N GLY A 101 6.70 11.90 -6.11
CA GLY A 101 6.49 10.53 -5.62
C GLY A 101 5.02 10.10 -5.50
N ALA A 102 4.05 10.96 -5.83
CA ALA A 102 2.64 10.59 -5.85
C ALA A 102 2.13 10.31 -7.26
N PHE A 103 1.30 9.28 -7.40
CA PHE A 103 0.55 9.05 -8.63
C PHE A 103 -0.57 10.08 -8.82
N ARG A 104 -0.73 10.53 -10.07
CA ARG A 104 -1.93 11.23 -10.51
C ARG A 104 -3.02 10.20 -10.79
N ILE A 105 -3.96 10.07 -9.86
CA ILE A 105 -5.08 9.12 -9.96
C ILE A 105 -6.31 9.87 -10.47
N THR A 106 -7.03 9.34 -11.46
CA THR A 106 -8.31 9.93 -11.89
C THR A 106 -9.45 9.49 -10.97
N GLU A 107 -10.55 10.25 -10.95
CA GLU A 107 -11.73 9.83 -10.19
C GLU A 107 -12.28 8.48 -10.65
N SER A 108 -12.24 8.20 -11.96
CA SER A 108 -12.68 6.91 -12.50
C SER A 108 -11.81 5.76 -12.01
N LYS A 109 -10.48 5.97 -11.96
CA LYS A 109 -9.54 4.97 -11.45
C LYS A 109 -9.75 4.70 -9.96
N LEU A 110 -10.00 5.73 -9.15
CA LEU A 110 -10.35 5.52 -7.74
C LEU A 110 -11.65 4.72 -7.59
N LYS A 111 -12.67 4.97 -8.43
CA LYS A 111 -13.90 4.18 -8.44
C LYS A 111 -13.65 2.72 -8.81
N GLU A 112 -12.78 2.45 -9.78
CA GLU A 112 -12.36 1.08 -10.13
C GLU A 112 -11.77 0.37 -8.91
N TYR A 113 -10.88 1.03 -8.16
CA TYR A 113 -10.28 0.46 -6.95
C TYR A 113 -11.28 0.22 -5.82
N MET A 114 -12.28 1.08 -5.68
CA MET A 114 -13.35 0.90 -4.69
C MET A 114 -14.19 -0.37 -4.93
N LEU A 115 -14.27 -0.89 -6.17
CA LEU A 115 -15.10 -2.06 -6.49
C LEU A 115 -14.60 -3.36 -5.87
N PHE A 116 -13.30 -3.48 -5.64
CA PHE A 116 -12.68 -4.70 -5.10
C PHE A 116 -12.09 -4.51 -3.70
N PHE A 117 -12.23 -3.31 -3.12
CA PHE A 117 -11.81 -3.05 -1.76
C PHE A 117 -12.67 -3.84 -0.76
N GLU A 118 -12.01 -4.59 0.12
CA GLU A 118 -12.66 -5.31 1.19
C GLU A 118 -12.31 -4.65 2.53
N PRO A 119 -13.23 -3.94 3.19
CA PRO A 119 -12.93 -3.23 4.43
C PRO A 119 -12.53 -4.22 5.54
N GLN A 120 -11.59 -3.78 6.39
CA GLN A 120 -11.28 -4.46 7.63
C GLN A 120 -11.93 -3.69 8.77
N PHE A 121 -12.94 -4.28 9.38
CA PHE A 121 -13.40 -3.84 10.69
C PHE A 121 -12.49 -4.44 11.76
N PRO A 122 -12.25 -3.75 12.88
CA PRO A 122 -11.51 -4.33 14.00
C PRO A 122 -12.12 -5.70 14.33
N GLU A 123 -11.28 -6.73 14.37
CA GLU A 123 -11.69 -7.97 15.03
C GLU A 123 -11.94 -7.58 16.48
N LEU A 124 -13.18 -7.75 16.96
CA LEU A 124 -13.48 -7.69 18.37
C LEU A 124 -12.54 -8.70 19.04
N TYR A 125 -11.50 -8.20 19.71
CA TYR A 125 -10.67 -9.03 20.56
C TYR A 125 -11.60 -9.66 21.61
N VAL A 126 -11.85 -10.96 21.47
CA VAL A 126 -12.43 -11.81 22.52
C VAL A 126 -11.29 -12.57 23.17
#